data_AF-A0A1W2FQP4-F1
#
_entry.id   AF-A0A1W2FQP4-F1
#
_cell.length_a   1.000
_cell.length_b   1.000
_cell.length_c   1.000
_cell.angle_alpha   90.00
_cell.angle_beta   90.00
_cell.angle_gamma   90.00
#
_symmetry.space_group_name_H-M   'P 1'
#
loop_
_entity.id
_entity.type
_entity.pdbx_description
1 polymer ?
#
loop_
_entity_poly.entity_id
_entity_poly.type
_entity_poly.pdbx_seq_one_letter_code
_entity_poly.pdbx_strand_id
1 'polypeptide(L)' 'MSQSTYTVEGMTCSHCVSSVTEEVGQIAGVQNVDVDLATGKVTVTSDTDLSIDDVRAAVTEAGYQLAS' A
#
# COMPACT_ATOMS: atom_id res chain seq x y z
N MET A 1 -12.40 -11.51 2.32
CA MET A 1 -11.25 -11.65 1.41
C MET A 1 -11.55 -10.88 0.14
N SER A 2 -11.21 -9.61 0.11
CA SER A 2 -11.20 -8.76 -1.07
C SER A 2 -9.76 -8.39 -1.44
N GLN A 3 -9.57 -7.99 -2.70
CA GLN A 3 -8.28 -7.57 -3.23
C GLN A 3 -8.45 -6.20 -3.86
N SER A 4 -7.62 -5.26 -3.45
CA SER A 4 -7.58 -3.91 -3.99
C SER A 4 -6.19 -3.60 -4.53
N THR A 5 -6.15 -2.76 -5.56
CA THR A 5 -4.91 -2.36 -6.21
C THR A 5 -4.83 -0.84 -6.16
N TYR A 6 -3.64 -0.35 -5.84
CA TYR A 6 -3.34 1.05 -5.78
C TYR A 6 -2.04 1.35 -6.53
N THR A 7 -1.86 2.60 -6.93
CA THR A 7 -0.60 3.10 -7.49
C THR A 7 0.04 4.06 -6.50
N VAL A 8 1.30 3.81 -6.14
CA VAL A 8 2.09 4.66 -5.23
C VAL A 8 3.27 5.25 -5.99
N GLU A 9 3.41 6.56 -5.88
CA GLU A 9 4.48 7.32 -6.52
C GLU A 9 5.61 7.67 -5.53
N GLY A 10 6.83 7.80 -6.06
CA GLY A 10 8.01 8.20 -5.29
C GLY A 10 8.87 7.04 -4.74
N MET A 11 8.40 5.79 -4.85
CA MET A 11 9.22 4.63 -4.53
C MET A 11 10.31 4.42 -5.59
N THR A 12 11.57 4.37 -5.15
CA THR A 12 12.74 4.21 -6.05
C THR A 12 13.69 3.10 -5.62
N CYS A 13 13.38 2.40 -4.53
CA CYS A 13 14.30 1.50 -3.86
C CYS A 13 13.57 0.36 -3.12
N SER A 14 14.26 -0.75 -2.84
CA SER A 14 13.68 -1.87 -2.09
C SER A 14 13.32 -1.51 -0.64
N HIS A 15 14.05 -0.59 0.00
CA HIS A 15 13.66 -0.09 1.34
C HIS A 15 12.37 0.73 1.31
N CYS A 16 12.11 1.41 0.19
CA CYS A 16 10.92 2.20 -0.04
C CYS A 16 9.69 1.28 -0.09
N VAL A 17 9.85 0.13 -0.76
CA VAL A 17 8.85 -0.94 -0.78
C VAL A 17 8.55 -1.44 0.63
N SER A 18 9.58 -1.79 1.41
CA SER A 18 9.38 -2.28 2.78
C SER A 18 8.61 -1.30 3.65
N SER A 19 8.91 0.00 3.53
CA SER A 19 8.20 1.05 4.30
C SER A 19 6.71 1.09 3.95
N VAL A 20 6.37 1.06 2.66
CA VAL A 20 4.95 1.05 2.22
C VAL A 20 4.25 -0.25 2.64
N THR A 21 4.92 -1.40 2.50
CA THR A 21 4.37 -2.70 2.92
C THR A 21 4.10 -2.73 4.42
N GLU A 22 4.99 -2.18 5.25
CA GLU A 22 4.84 -2.11 6.70
C GLU A 22 3.67 -1.21 7.12
N GLU A 23 3.59 0.01 6.60
CA GLU A 23 2.50 0.94 6.96
C GLU A 23 1.13 0.47 6.47
N VAL A 24 1.02 0.00 5.22
CA VAL A 24 -0.25 -0.51 4.69
C VAL A 24 -0.64 -1.82 5.39
N GLY A 25 0.33 -2.65 5.79
CA GLY A 25 0.10 -3.88 6.54
C GLY A 25 -0.46 -3.66 7.94
N GLN A 26 -0.32 -2.46 8.51
CA GLN A 26 -0.87 -2.12 9.83
C GLN A 26 -2.36 -1.76 9.79
N ILE A 27 -2.94 -1.53 8.60
CA ILE A 27 -4.36 -1.25 8.46
C ILE A 27 -5.17 -2.47 8.91
N ALA A 28 -6.16 -2.23 9.77
CA ALA A 28 -6.98 -3.30 10.34
C ALA A 28 -7.67 -4.13 9.25
N GLY A 29 -7.52 -5.45 9.33
CA GLY A 29 -8.08 -6.40 8.35
C GLY A 29 -7.22 -6.64 7.13
N VAL A 30 -6.05 -6.00 6.99
CA VAL A 30 -5.06 -6.36 5.97
C VAL A 30 -4.44 -7.71 6.31
N GLN A 31 -4.36 -8.57 5.31
CA GLN A 31 -3.80 -9.93 5.41
C GLN A 31 -2.50 -10.07 4.60
N ASN A 32 -2.38 -9.34 3.48
CA ASN A 32 -1.18 -9.34 2.66
C ASN A 32 -1.03 -8.03 1.89
N VAL A 33 0.21 -7.60 1.67
CA VAL A 33 0.56 -6.46 0.82
C VAL A 33 1.70 -6.88 -0.11
N ASP A 34 1.44 -6.79 -1.42
CA ASP A 34 2.42 -7.07 -2.47
C ASP A 34 2.71 -5.79 -3.24
N VAL A 35 3.99 -5.50 -3.48
CA VAL A 35 4.42 -4.25 -4.11
C VAL A 35 5.31 -4.56 -5.30
N ASP A 36 4.92 -4.08 -6.46
CA ASP A 36 5.73 -4.08 -7.67
C ASP A 36 6.40 -2.71 -7.83
N LEU A 37 7.68 -2.64 -7.48
CA LEU A 37 8.49 -1.42 -7.59
C LEU A 37 8.65 -0.94 -9.03
N ALA A 38 8.63 -1.84 -10.03
CA ALA A 38 8.82 -1.46 -11.42
C ALA A 38 7.63 -0.66 -11.97
N THR A 39 6.43 -0.93 -11.45
CA THR A 39 5.20 -0.25 -11.86
C THR A 39 4.64 0.72 -10.81
N GLY A 40 5.15 0.68 -9.58
CA GLY A 40 4.60 1.42 -8.43
C GLY A 40 3.28 0.83 -7.92
N LYS A 41 2.91 -0.37 -8.36
CA LYS A 41 1.63 -1.00 -8.03
C LYS A 41 1.68 -1.66 -6.67
N VAL A 42 0.70 -1.38 -5.82
CA VAL A 42 0.51 -1.99 -4.51
C VAL A 42 -0.79 -2.79 -4.53
N THR A 43 -0.70 -4.09 -4.29
CA THR A 43 -1.85 -4.99 -4.23
C THR A 43 -2.07 -5.40 -2.79
N VAL A 44 -3.25 -5.09 -2.25
CA VAL A 44 -3.61 -5.36 -0.86
C VAL A 44 -4.70 -6.42 -0.82
N THR A 45 -4.49 -7.46 -0.02
CA THR A 45 -5.51 -8.45 0.30
C THR A 45 -5.98 -8.22 1.71
N SER A 46 -7.29 -8.11 1.91
CA SER A 46 -7.90 -7.80 3.20
C SER A 46 -9.18 -8.60 3.44
N ASP A 47 -9.62 -8.64 4.70
CA ASP A 47 -10.87 -9.31 5.08
C ASP A 47 -12.08 -8.61 4.45
N THR A 48 -12.06 -7.28 4.44
CA THR A 48 -13.08 -6.39 3.87
C THR A 48 -12.45 -5.34 2.97
N ASP A 49 -13.26 -4.64 2.17
CA ASP A 49 -12.78 -3.51 1.39
C ASP A 49 -12.21 -2.43 2.30
N LEU A 50 -11.02 -1.93 1.94
CA LEU A 50 -10.34 -0.88 2.68
C LEU A 50 -10.85 0.49 2.26
N SER A 51 -10.93 1.40 3.21
CA SER A 51 -11.12 2.81 2.90
C SER A 51 -9.91 3.33 2.12
N ILE A 52 -10.17 4.02 1.01
CA ILE A 52 -9.10 4.67 0.25
C ILE A 52 -8.37 5.73 1.07
N ASP A 53 -9.05 6.35 2.04
CA ASP A 53 -8.44 7.35 2.92
C ASP A 53 -7.48 6.71 3.94
N ASP A 54 -7.79 5.50 4.44
CA ASP A 54 -6.90 4.77 5.34
C ASP A 54 -5.62 4.33 4.60
N VAL A 55 -5.77 3.81 3.39
CA VAL A 55 -4.63 3.44 2.53
C VAL A 55 -3.80 4.67 2.18
N ARG A 56 -4.44 5.79 1.85
CA ARG A 56 -3.74 7.05 1.57
C ARG A 56 -2.97 7.55 2.79
N ALA A 57 -3.56 7.48 3.98
CA ALA A 57 -2.91 7.88 5.21
C ALA A 57 -1.65 7.04 5.49
N ALA A 58 -1.76 5.70 5.40
CA ALA A 58 -0.62 4.80 5.58
C ALA A 58 0.50 5.05 4.55
N VAL A 59 0.16 5.24 3.28
CA VAL A 59 1.14 5.56 2.24
C VAL A 59 1.80 6.92 2.48
N THR A 60 1.05 7.90 2.98
CA THR A 60 1.58 9.23 3.33
C THR A 60 2.50 9.17 4.56
N GLU A 61 2.15 8.35 5.55
CA GLU A 61 2.98 8.09 6.74
C GLU A 61 4.31 7.42 6.37
N ALA A 62 4.28 6.52 5.38
CA ALA A 62 5.49 5.95 4.77
C ALA A 62 6.32 6.99 3.97
N GLY A 63 5.79 8.20 3.73
CA GLY A 63 6.47 9.28 3.01
C GLY A 63 6.25 9.28 1.49
N TYR A 64 5.21 8.61 1.01
CA TYR A 64 4.89 8.47 -0.42
C TYR A 64 3.51 9.02 -0.76
N GLN A 65 3.20 9.06 -2.06
CA GLN A 65 1.92 9.58 -2.54
C GLN A 65 1.09 8.49 -3.19
N LEU A 66 -0.17 8.35 -2.76
CA LEU A 66 -1.17 7.51 -3.42
C LEU A 66 -1.71 8.24 -4.65
N ALA A 67 -1.50 7.68 -5.85
CA ALA A 67 -1.91 8.26 -7.12
C ALA A 67 -3.30 7.82 -7.58
N SER A 68 -3.66 6.55 -7.37
CA SER A 68 -4.95 5.96 -7.78
C SER A 68 -5.32 4.76 -6.94
#